data_AF-A0A957WLU8-F1
#
_entry.id   AF-A0A957WLU8-F1
#
_cell.length_a   1.000
_cell.length_b   1.000
_cell.length_c   1.000
_cell.angle_alpha   90.00
_cell.angle_beta   90.00
_cell.angle_gamma   90.00
#
_symmetry.space_group_name_H-M   'P 1'
#
loop_
_entity.id
_entity.type
_entity.pdbx_description
1 polymer ?
#
loop_
_entity_poly.entity_id
_entity_poly.type
_entity_poly.pdbx_seq_one_letter_code
_entity_poly.pdbx_strand_id
1 'polypeptide(L)' 'MEILGGPLFGVAGAGESHGPAITTIVFGCPPGLKLSRQAVQRYLDRRRPGSNKHGTPRHEA' A
#
# COMPACT_ATOMS: atom_id res chain seq x y z
N MET A 1 1.33 14.89 -4.99
CA MET A 1 0.97 13.71 -5.80
C MET A 1 2.23 13.25 -6.50
N GLU A 2 2.69 12.04 -6.20
CA GLU A 2 3.93 11.48 -6.73
C GLU A 2 3.62 10.27 -7.61
N ILE A 3 4.34 10.13 -8.73
CA ILE A 3 4.15 9.03 -9.70
C ILE A 3 5.40 8.16 -9.71
N LEU A 4 5.20 6.84 -9.60
CA LEU A 4 6.23 5.81 -9.69
C LEU A 4 5.91 4.86 -10.86
N GLY A 5 6.95 4.36 -11.53
CA GLY A 5 6.80 3.40 -12.64
C GLY A 5 6.89 4.04 -14.03
N GLY A 6 6.32 3.38 -15.03
CA GLY A 6 6.43 3.74 -16.44
C GLY A 6 5.09 3.73 -17.19
N PRO A 7 5.08 4.00 -18.50
CA PRO A 7 3.84 4.24 -19.27
C PRO A 7 2.91 3.02 -19.35
N LEU A 8 3.43 1.80 -19.20
CA LEU A 8 2.63 0.56 -19.26
C LEU A 8 2.12 0.09 -17.91
N PHE A 9 2.81 0.44 -16.82
CA PHE A 9 2.42 0.08 -15.46
C PHE A 9 3.01 1.08 -14.48
N GLY A 10 2.14 1.72 -13.70
CA GLY A 10 2.53 2.81 -12.82
C GLY A 10 1.59 2.99 -11.65
N VAL A 11 2.04 3.80 -10.70
CA VAL A 11 1.36 4.06 -9.44
C VAL A 11 1.42 5.55 -9.13
N ALA A 12 0.30 6.16 -8.76
CA ALA A 12 0.24 7.52 -8.25
C ALA A 12 -0.20 7.53 -6.79
N GLY A 13 0.60 8.14 -5.91
CA GLY A 13 0.32 8.29 -4.48
C GLY A 13 -0.05 9.72 -4.09
N ALA A 14 -0.95 9.86 -3.12
CA ALA A 14 -1.29 11.14 -2.50
C ALA A 14 -1.75 10.95 -1.04
N GLY A 15 -1.69 12.02 -0.26
CA GLY A 15 -2.02 12.03 1.16
C GLY A 15 -0.79 12.31 2.03
N GLU A 16 -1.05 12.68 3.27
CA GLU A 16 -0.03 13.05 4.26
C GLU A 16 -0.11 12.12 5.46
N SER A 17 1.01 11.94 6.16
CA SER A 17 1.09 11.04 7.33
C SER A 17 0.13 11.41 8.46
N HIS A 18 -0.14 12.70 8.64
CA HIS A 18 -1.10 13.22 9.62
C HIS A 18 -2.42 13.66 8.98
N GLY A 19 -2.59 13.40 7.68
CA GLY A 19 -3.81 13.69 6.96
C GLY A 19 -4.94 12.70 7.32
N PRO A 20 -6.17 13.00 6.90
CA PRO A 20 -7.33 12.14 7.18
C PRO A 20 -7.23 10.76 6.49
N ALA A 21 -6.46 10.67 5.39
CA ALA A 21 -6.25 9.43 4.65
C ALA A 21 -5.03 9.53 3.72
N ILE A 22 -4.54 8.35 3.30
CA ILE A 22 -3.58 8.17 2.21
C ILE A 22 -4.29 7.40 1.09
N THR A 23 -4.02 7.74 -0.16
CA THR A 23 -4.59 7.06 -1.33
C THR A 23 -3.54 6.69 -2.35
N THR A 24 -3.85 5.69 -3.17
CA THR A 24 -2.97 5.22 -4.24
C THR A 24 -3.81 4.72 -5.41
N ILE A 25 -3.44 5.15 -6.62
CA ILE A 25 -4.05 4.72 -7.88
C ILE A 25 -3.01 3.90 -8.65
N VAL A 26 -3.39 2.69 -9.09
CA VAL A 26 -2.55 1.80 -9.89
C VAL A 26 -3.09 1.76 -11.31
N PHE A 27 -2.22 1.95 -12.30
CA PHE A 27 -2.58 2.01 -13.72
C PHE A 27 -1.91 0.87 -14.49
N GLY A 28 -2.52 0.45 -15.61
CA GLY A 28 -1.96 -0.58 -16.49
C GLY A 28 -2.15 -2.01 -15.98
N CYS A 29 -3.07 -2.25 -15.04
CA CYS A 29 -3.36 -3.59 -14.56
C CYS A 29 -4.12 -4.39 -15.63
N PRO A 30 -3.68 -5.61 -15.99
CA PRO A 30 -4.35 -6.41 -17.00
C PRO A 30 -5.76 -6.83 -16.53
N PRO A 31 -6.73 -6.94 -17.45
CA PRO A 31 -8.07 -7.41 -17.12
C PRO A 31 -8.05 -8.88 -16.66
N GLY A 32 -9.04 -9.26 -15.87
CA GLY A 32 -9.17 -10.63 -15.35
C GLY A 32 -8.31 -10.96 -14.13
N LEU A 33 -7.46 -10.03 -13.69
CA LEU A 33 -6.74 -10.17 -12.43
C LEU A 33 -7.73 -10.09 -11.25
N LYS A 34 -7.83 -11.17 -10.47
CA LYS A 34 -8.64 -11.18 -9.25
C LYS A 34 -7.94 -10.36 -8.16
N LEU A 35 -8.58 -9.27 -7.74
CA LEU A 35 -8.13 -8.43 -6.64
C LEU A 35 -9.07 -8.58 -5.45
N SER A 36 -8.49 -8.67 -4.26
CA SER A 36 -9.24 -8.67 -3.01
C SER A 36 -8.54 -7.78 -1.99
N ARG A 37 -9.34 -7.16 -1.11
CA ARG A 37 -8.81 -6.33 -0.02
C ARG A 37 -7.88 -7.12 0.89
N GLN A 38 -8.19 -8.38 1.15
CA GLN A 38 -7.39 -9.25 2.02
C GLN A 38 -6.00 -9.55 1.44
N ALA A 39 -5.90 -9.69 0.10
CA ALA A 39 -4.62 -9.85 -0.56
C ALA A 39 -3.73 -8.62 -0.34
N VAL A 40 -4.29 -7.42 -0.51
CA VAL A 40 -3.56 -6.14 -0.27
C VAL A 40 -3.18 -6.01 1.21
N GLN A 41 -4.12 -6.24 2.13
CA GLN A 41 -3.90 -6.11 3.57
C GLN A 41 -2.74 -6.99 4.05
N ARG A 42 -2.64 -8.24 3.57
CA ARG A 42 -1.52 -9.13 3.91
C ARG A 42 -0.14 -8.51 3.62
N TYR A 43 -0.01 -7.75 2.54
CA TYR A 43 1.25 -7.05 2.22
C TYR A 43 1.46 -5.79 3.07
N LEU A 44 0.39 -5.09 3.47
CA LEU A 44 0.47 -3.97 4.40
C LEU A 44 0.90 -4.46 5.79
N ASP A 45 0.30 -5.53 6.30
CA ASP A 45 0.60 -6.10 7.62
C ASP A 45 2.07 -6.54 7.73
N ARG A 46 2.66 -7.05 6.64
CA ARG A 46 4.10 -7.40 6.59
C ARG A 46 5.01 -6.20 6.81
N ARG A 47 4.56 -4.98 6.49
CA ARG A 47 5.31 -3.74 6.70
C ARG A 47 5.08 -3.15 8.09
N ARG A 48 4.04 -3.60 8.80
CA ARG A 48 3.69 -3.10 10.12
C ARG A 48 4.83 -3.43 11.11
N PRO A 49 5.37 -2.41 11.83
CA PRO A 49 6.33 -2.65 12.90
C PRO A 49 5.73 -3.53 14.01
N GLY A 50 6.58 -4.20 14.79
CA GLY A 50 6.12 -5.00 15.94
C GLY A 50 5.63 -6.42 15.60
N SER A 51 5.67 -6.82 14.33
CA SER A 51 5.28 -8.16 13.86
C SER A 51 6.25 -9.28 14.27
N ASN A 52 7.40 -8.94 14.86
CA ASN A 52 8.48 -9.85 15.20
C ASN A 52 9.17 -9.40 16.51
N LYS A 53 9.80 -10.34 17.21
CA LYS A 53 10.39 -10.17 18.57
C LYS A 53 11.46 -9.06 18.70
N HIS A 54 11.91 -8.52 17.58
CA HIS A 54 12.91 -7.45 17.50
C HIS A 54 12.31 -6.09 17.10
N GLY A 55 11.02 -6.05 16.73
CA GLY A 55 10.32 -4.83 16.37
C GLY A 55 9.85 -4.04 17.60
N THR A 56 9.65 -2.74 17.44
CA THR A 56 9.04 -1.91 18.49
C THR A 56 7.57 -2.31 18.71
N PRO A 57 7.05 -2.28 19.95
CA PRO A 57 5.72 -2.80 20.29
C PRO A 57 4.54 -1.95 19.79
N ARG A 58 4.71 -1.08 18.79
CA ARG A 58 3.64 -0.21 18.29
C ARG A 58 2.63 -1.02 17.47
N HIS A 59 1.37 -0.98 17.88
CA HIS A 59 0.24 -1.47 17.11
C HIS A 59 -0.40 -0.33 16.30
N GLU A 60 -0.14 -0.27 15.00
CA GLU A 60 -0.80 0.67 14.07
C GLU A 60 -1.94 -0.02 13.32
N ALA A 61 -3.21 0.34 13.57
CA ALA A 61 -4.43 -0.36 13.13
C ALA A 61 -4.35 -1.07 11.76
#